data_AF-A0A1E5GKC0-F1
#
_entry.id   AF-A0A1E5GKC0-F1
#
_cell.length_a   1.000
_cell.length_b   1.000
_cell.length_c   1.000
_cell.angle_alpha   90.00
_cell.angle_beta   90.00
_cell.angle_gamma   90.00
#
_symmetry.space_group_name_H-M   'P 1'
#
loop_
_entity.id
_entity.type
_entity.pdbx_description
1 polymer ?
#
loop_
_entity_poly.entity_id
_entity_poly.type
_entity_poly.pdbx_seq_one_letter_code
_entity_poly.pdbx_strand_id
1 'polypeptide(L)'
;MSFEEKELKINQQLQQVSIEQEEKRQEIRELEDLEADYFSIHYQEQRYFQELIGNNQGSRYTGHFMELDEEANRLHQYERQRLEDIAERLVNEEVQLHRLEEDLYYERQKLFSSEGDGEVNY
;
A
#
# COMPACT_ATOMS: atom_id res chain seq x y z
N MET A 1 12.36 -34.46 10.80
CA MET A 1 12.45 -33.11 11.38
C MET A 1 11.90 -33.21 12.79
N SER A 2 12.71 -32.90 13.80
CA SER A 2 12.31 -32.92 15.21
C SER A 2 11.24 -31.86 15.49
N PHE A 3 10.56 -31.97 16.63
CA PHE A 3 9.67 -30.91 17.11
C PHE A 3 10.39 -29.56 17.19
N GLU A 4 11.57 -29.54 17.82
CA GLU A 4 12.40 -28.35 17.99
C GLU A 4 12.79 -27.72 16.65
N GLU A 5 13.15 -28.53 15.65
CA GLU A 5 13.47 -28.06 14.31
C GLU A 5 12.24 -27.43 13.60
N LYS A 6 11.04 -28.01 13.78
CA LYS A 6 9.80 -27.46 13.24
C LYS A 6 9.41 -26.16 13.93
N GLU A 7 9.48 -26.11 15.26
CA GLU A 7 9.16 -24.90 16.01
C GLU A 7 10.13 -23.76 15.68
N LEU A 8 11.43 -24.06 15.63
CA LEU A 8 12.45 -23.09 15.24
C LEU A 8 12.17 -22.51 13.84
N LYS A 9 11.80 -23.37 12.88
CA LYS A 9 11.47 -22.92 11.53
C LYS A 9 10.24 -21.99 11.52
N ILE A 10 9.16 -22.36 12.23
CA ILE A 10 7.96 -21.52 12.31
C ILE A 10 8.28 -20.17 12.97
N ASN A 11 9.08 -20.17 14.04
CA ASN A 11 9.49 -18.95 14.72
C ASN A 11 10.35 -18.04 13.82
N GLN A 12 11.26 -18.62 13.02
CA GLN A 12 12.02 -17.86 12.02
C GLN A 12 11.11 -17.25 10.95
N GLN A 13 10.11 -17.99 10.48
CA GLN A 13 9.14 -17.48 9.50
C GLN A 13 8.28 -16.36 10.09
N LEU A 14 7.81 -16.49 11.33
CA LEU A 14 7.06 -15.44 12.04
C LEU A 14 7.90 -14.16 12.20
N GLN A 15 9.19 -14.29 12.54
CA GLN A 15 10.09 -13.14 12.60
C GLN A 15 10.24 -12.46 11.25
N GLN A 16 10.40 -13.23 10.17
CA GLN A 16 10.50 -12.70 8.82
C GLN A 16 9.21 -11.97 8.41
N VAL A 17 8.04 -12.57 8.63
CA VAL A 17 6.74 -11.94 8.35
C VAL A 17 6.56 -10.64 9.13
N SER A 18 6.98 -10.61 10.41
CA SER A 18 6.91 -9.39 11.21
C SER A 18 7.79 -8.25 10.65
N ILE A 19 8.95 -8.56 10.07
CA ILE A 19 9.81 -7.57 9.42
C ILE A 19 9.13 -7.08 8.14
N GLU A 20 8.67 -8.00 7.30
CA GLU A 20 7.99 -7.67 6.04
C GLU A 20 6.73 -6.83 6.26
N GLN A 21 5.94 -7.11 7.30
CA GLN A 21 4.78 -6.29 7.66
C GLN A 21 5.19 -4.87 8.06
N GLU A 22 6.28 -4.68 8.82
CA GLU A 22 6.73 -3.34 9.18
C GLU A 22 7.22 -2.56 7.96
N GLU A 23 7.97 -3.23 7.06
CA GLU A 23 8.38 -2.65 5.79
C GLU A 23 7.16 -2.23 4.97
N LYS A 24 6.13 -3.07 4.87
CA LYS A 24 4.89 -2.72 4.15
C LYS A 24 4.15 -1.55 4.79
N ARG A 25 4.05 -1.51 6.12
CA ARG A 25 3.46 -0.35 6.83
C ARG A 25 4.25 0.93 6.61
N GLN A 26 5.56 0.84 6.45
CA GLN A 26 6.37 2.00 6.08
C GLN A 26 6.08 2.43 4.63
N GLU A 27 6.08 1.51 3.67
CA GLU A 27 5.77 1.81 2.27
C GLU A 27 4.38 2.45 2.11
N ILE A 28 3.37 1.97 2.85
CA ILE A 28 2.02 2.55 2.84
C ILE A 28 2.03 3.99 3.35
N ARG A 29 2.74 4.28 4.46
CA ARG A 29 2.86 5.66 4.98
C ARG A 29 3.55 6.59 3.98
N GLU A 30 4.62 6.11 3.34
CA GLU A 30 5.32 6.88 2.32
C GLU A 30 4.42 7.16 1.10
N LEU A 31 3.55 6.22 0.73
CA LEU A 31 2.55 6.43 -0.31
C LEU A 31 1.48 7.46 0.11
N GLU A 32 0.98 7.39 1.35
CA GLU A 32 0.01 8.36 1.88
C GLU A 32 0.58 9.80 1.85
N ASP A 33 1.85 9.96 2.22
CA ASP A 33 2.55 11.24 2.15
C ASP A 33 2.67 11.74 0.69
N LEU A 34 3.03 10.83 -0.23
CA LEU A 34 3.12 11.15 -1.67
C LEU A 34 1.77 11.55 -2.26
N GLU A 35 0.69 10.86 -1.90
CA GLU A 35 -0.67 11.20 -2.31
C GLU A 35 -1.08 12.57 -1.78
N ALA A 36 -0.78 12.88 -0.51
CA ALA A 36 -1.07 14.17 0.09
C ALA A 36 -0.36 15.31 -0.67
N ASP A 37 0.93 15.14 -0.97
CA ASP A 37 1.70 16.09 -1.77
C ASP A 37 1.12 16.25 -3.18
N TYR A 38 0.80 15.14 -3.84
CA TYR A 38 0.20 15.13 -5.17
C TYR A 38 -1.13 15.91 -5.20
N PHE A 39 -2.07 15.63 -4.28
CA PHE A 39 -3.35 16.33 -4.24
C PHE A 39 -3.20 17.82 -3.90
N SER A 40 -2.23 18.16 -3.05
CA SER A 40 -1.88 19.56 -2.75
C SER A 40 -1.42 20.31 -4.00
N ILE A 41 -0.51 19.71 -4.77
CA ILE A 41 -0.01 20.29 -6.04
C ILE A 41 -1.12 20.39 -7.07
N HIS A 42 -1.89 19.33 -7.27
CA HIS A 42 -3.01 19.31 -8.23
C HIS A 42 -4.02 20.42 -7.94
N TYR A 43 -4.39 20.60 -6.66
CA TYR A 43 -5.29 21.68 -6.26
C TYR A 43 -4.74 23.08 -6.57
N GLN A 44 -3.45 23.31 -6.31
CA GLN A 44 -2.80 24.59 -6.62
C GLN A 44 -2.76 24.86 -8.12
N GLU A 45 -2.44 23.85 -8.93
CA GLU A 45 -2.38 23.96 -10.38
C GLU A 45 -3.76 24.22 -10.99
N GLN A 46 -4.80 23.52 -10.52
CA GLN A 46 -6.18 23.76 -10.96
C GLN A 46 -6.62 25.19 -10.67
N ARG A 47 -6.30 25.71 -9.49
CA ARG A 47 -6.58 27.11 -9.15
C ARG A 47 -5.81 28.08 -10.05
N TYR A 48 -4.55 27.80 -10.33
CA TYR A 48 -3.73 28.61 -11.22
C TYR A 48 -4.34 28.71 -12.62
N PHE A 49 -4.77 27.59 -13.21
CA PHE A 49 -5.44 27.61 -14.52
C PHE A 49 -6.77 28.35 -14.50
N GLN A 50 -7.59 28.17 -13.46
CA GLN A 50 -8.85 28.93 -13.30
C GLN A 50 -8.60 30.44 -13.24
N GLU A 51 -7.62 30.87 -12.45
CA GLU A 51 -7.23 32.28 -12.33
C GLU A 51 -6.65 32.80 -13.65
N LEU A 52 -5.82 32.01 -14.34
CA LEU A 52 -5.22 32.38 -15.63
C LEU A 52 -6.28 32.54 -16.73
N ILE A 53 -7.22 31.61 -16.84
CA ILE A 53 -8.33 31.67 -17.79
C ILE A 53 -9.26 32.84 -17.45
N GLY A 54 -9.60 33.02 -16.17
CA GLY A 54 -10.44 34.12 -15.69
C GLY A 54 -9.85 35.49 -15.99
N ASN A 55 -8.57 35.69 -15.70
CA ASN A 55 -7.86 36.96 -15.93
C ASN A 55 -7.66 37.27 -17.42
N ASN A 56 -7.73 36.27 -18.29
CA ASN A 56 -7.54 36.41 -19.73
C ASN A 56 -8.86 36.29 -20.52
N GLN A 57 -10.03 36.38 -19.88
CA GLN A 57 -11.31 36.31 -20.59
C GLN A 57 -11.38 37.34 -21.73
N GLY A 58 -11.77 36.87 -22.92
CA GLY A 58 -11.83 37.69 -24.14
C GLY A 58 -10.47 37.86 -24.84
N SER A 59 -9.38 37.35 -24.26
CA SER A 59 -8.09 37.24 -24.95
C SER A 59 -8.15 36.17 -26.03
N ARG A 60 -7.42 36.38 -27.13
CA ARG A 60 -7.18 35.37 -28.17
C ARG A 60 -6.49 34.10 -27.64
N TYR A 61 -5.86 34.18 -26.46
CA TYR A 61 -5.14 33.08 -25.83
C TYR A 61 -6.00 32.24 -24.86
N THR A 62 -7.24 32.64 -24.58
CA THR A 62 -8.12 31.91 -23.65
C THR A 62 -8.25 30.43 -24.02
N GLY A 63 -8.45 30.13 -25.32
CA GLY A 63 -8.54 28.75 -25.81
C GLY A 63 -7.27 27.94 -25.56
N HIS A 64 -6.10 28.55 -25.73
CA HIS A 64 -4.83 27.88 -25.44
C HIS A 64 -4.66 27.54 -23.96
N PHE A 65 -5.09 28.42 -23.05
CA PHE A 65 -5.06 28.12 -21.62
C PHE A 65 -6.04 27.01 -21.21
N MET A 66 -7.20 26.92 -21.87
CA MET A 66 -8.14 25.80 -21.68
C MET A 66 -7.54 24.47 -22.17
N GLU A 67 -6.85 24.47 -23.31
CA GLU A 67 -6.15 23.27 -23.82
C GLU A 67 -5.06 22.79 -22.85
N LEU A 68 -4.30 23.71 -22.25
CA LEU A 68 -3.29 23.37 -21.24
C LEU A 68 -3.91 22.81 -19.96
N ASP A 69 -5.02 23.37 -19.49
CA ASP A 69 -5.76 22.85 -18.33
C ASP A 69 -6.30 21.43 -18.62
N GLU A 70 -6.85 21.19 -19.81
CA GLU A 70 -7.29 19.85 -20.23
C GLU A 70 -6.11 18.84 -20.31
N GLU A 71 -4.96 19.26 -20.83
CA GLU A 71 -3.75 18.43 -20.88
C GLU A 71 -3.24 18.09 -19.48
N ALA A 72 -3.15 19.07 -18.58
CA ALA A 72 -2.78 18.87 -17.19
C ALA A 72 -3.75 17.88 -16.51
N ASN A 73 -5.06 18.06 -16.70
CA ASN A 73 -6.07 17.15 -16.14
C ASN A 73 -5.94 15.70 -16.64
N ARG A 74 -5.56 15.48 -17.91
CA ARG A 74 -5.27 14.13 -18.42
C ARG A 74 -4.05 13.50 -17.76
N LEU A 75 -2.99 14.28 -17.55
CA LEU A 75 -1.80 13.80 -16.84
C LEU A 75 -2.13 13.44 -15.39
N HIS A 76 -2.97 14.25 -14.74
CA HIS A 76 -3.44 13.97 -13.39
C HIS A 76 -4.26 12.70 -13.27
N GLN A 77 -5.14 12.43 -14.23
CA GLN A 77 -5.87 11.16 -14.26
C GLN A 77 -4.94 9.95 -14.32
N TYR A 78 -3.88 10.04 -15.14
CA TYR A 78 -2.89 8.97 -15.23
C TYR A 78 -2.12 8.80 -13.92
N GLU A 79 -1.62 9.89 -13.33
CA GLU A 79 -0.85 9.80 -12.09
C GLU A 79 -1.71 9.31 -10.92
N ARG A 80 -2.96 9.75 -10.85
CA ARG A 80 -3.93 9.26 -9.86
C ARG A 80 -4.17 7.75 -10.00
N GLN A 81 -4.41 7.26 -11.22
CA GLN A 81 -4.59 5.83 -11.44
C GLN A 81 -3.35 5.05 -11.00
N ARG A 82 -2.16 5.56 -11.32
CA ARG A 82 -0.89 4.96 -10.92
C ARG A 82 -0.74 4.87 -9.39
N LEU A 83 -1.11 5.92 -8.66
CA LEU A 83 -1.09 5.92 -7.19
C LEU A 83 -2.11 4.92 -6.62
N GLU A 84 -3.32 4.90 -7.17
CA GLU A 84 -4.38 3.94 -6.78
C GLU A 84 -3.94 2.48 -7.01
N ASP A 85 -3.30 2.18 -8.15
CA ASP A 85 -2.78 0.83 -8.45
C ASP A 85 -1.68 0.39 -7.46
N ILE A 86 -0.82 1.33 -7.03
CA ILE A 86 0.22 1.06 -6.04
C ILE A 86 -0.42 0.83 -4.67
N ALA A 87 -1.40 1.65 -4.27
CA ALA A 87 -2.13 1.51 -3.02
C ALA A 87 -2.82 0.15 -2.93
N GLU A 88 -3.55 -0.25 -3.98
CA GLU A 88 -4.22 -1.55 -4.03
C GLU A 88 -3.21 -2.70 -3.90
N ARG A 89 -2.06 -2.62 -4.58
CA ARG A 89 -1.01 -3.63 -4.46
C ARG A 89 -0.49 -3.74 -3.03
N LEU A 90 -0.15 -2.62 -2.39
CA LEU A 90 0.43 -2.62 -1.04
C LEU A 90 -0.56 -3.16 0.01
N VAL A 91 -1.83 -2.75 -0.07
CA VAL A 91 -2.89 -3.27 0.81
C VAL A 91 -3.07 -4.77 0.61
N ASN A 92 -3.05 -5.24 -0.63
CA ASN A 92 -3.15 -6.68 -0.92
C ASN A 92 -1.95 -7.45 -0.34
N GLU A 93 -0.73 -6.93 -0.46
CA GLU A 93 0.49 -7.52 0.12
C GLU A 93 0.38 -7.59 1.65
N GLU A 94 -0.05 -6.53 2.32
CA GLU A 94 -0.28 -6.51 3.78
C GLU A 94 -1.29 -7.58 4.21
N VAL A 95 -2.42 -7.69 3.49
CA VAL A 95 -3.43 -8.72 3.77
C VAL A 95 -2.87 -10.13 3.61
N GLN A 96 -2.02 -10.39 2.60
CA GLN A 96 -1.39 -11.70 2.46
C GLN A 96 -0.41 -11.99 3.61
N LEU A 97 0.37 -11.00 4.04
CA LEU A 97 1.29 -11.16 5.16
C LEU A 97 0.56 -11.45 6.48
N HIS A 98 -0.57 -10.80 6.73
CA HIS A 98 -1.40 -11.12 7.90
C HIS A 98 -1.98 -12.53 7.84
N ARG A 99 -2.46 -12.99 6.67
CA ARG A 99 -2.93 -14.37 6.51
C ARG A 99 -1.81 -15.38 6.75
N LEU A 100 -0.62 -15.10 6.22
CA LEU A 100 0.55 -15.96 6.43
C LEU A 100 0.94 -16.03 7.91
N GLU A 101 0.91 -14.91 8.62
CA GLU A 101 1.11 -14.86 10.07
C GLU A 101 0.09 -15.74 10.83
N GLU A 102 -1.19 -15.60 10.51
CA GLU A 102 -2.27 -16.40 11.11
C GLU A 102 -2.09 -17.91 10.84
N ASP A 103 -1.74 -18.28 9.61
CA ASP A 103 -1.47 -19.66 9.23
C ASP A 103 -0.28 -20.24 10.01
N LEU A 104 0.81 -19.46 10.16
CA LEU A 104 1.99 -19.87 10.95
C LEU A 104 1.65 -20.05 12.43
N TYR A 105 0.84 -19.17 13.02
CA TYR A 105 0.37 -19.34 14.40
C TYR A 105 -0.49 -20.58 14.56
N TYR A 106 -1.36 -20.87 13.59
CA TYR A 106 -2.18 -22.07 13.59
C TYR A 106 -1.34 -23.35 13.44
N GLU A 107 -0.34 -23.36 12.56
CA GLU A 107 0.63 -24.45 12.44
C GLU A 107 1.40 -24.68 13.74
N ARG A 108 1.84 -23.59 14.38
CA ARG A 108 2.52 -23.66 15.68
C ARG A 108 1.61 -24.30 16.72
N GLN A 109 0.36 -23.85 16.83
CA GLN A 109 -0.62 -24.40 17.77
C GLN A 109 -0.86 -25.90 17.54
N LYS A 110 -0.96 -26.33 16.28
CA LYS A 110 -1.06 -27.75 15.92
C LYS A 110 0.15 -28.55 16.35
N LEU A 111 1.36 -28.00 16.14
CA LEU A 111 2.61 -28.64 16.52
C LEU A 111 2.62 -28.95 18.03
N PHE A 112 2.28 -27.97 18.87
CA PHE A 112 2.16 -28.16 20.32
C PHE A 112 1.02 -29.10 20.73
N SER A 113 -0.11 -29.07 20.02
CA SER A 113 -1.25 -29.96 20.32
C SER A 113 -0.92 -31.42 19.98
N SER A 114 -0.12 -31.67 18.93
CA SER A 114 0.29 -33.02 18.52
C SER A 114 1.33 -33.67 19.44
N GLU A 115 2.02 -32.87 20.27
CA GLU A 115 2.92 -33.37 21.31
C GLU A 115 2.17 -33.73 22.61
N GLY A 116 1.01 -33.10 22.86
CA GLY A 116 0.16 -33.35 24.04
C GLY A 116 -0.53 -34.72 24.06
N ASP A 117 -0.66 -35.40 22.92
CA ASP A 117 -1.23 -36.75 22.81
C ASP A 117 -0.18 -37.88 22.98
N GLY A 118 1.10 -37.53 23.16
CA GLY A 118 2.21 -38.50 23.26
C GLY A 118 2.55 -38.99 24.67
N GLU A 119 2.00 -38.39 25.73
CA GLU A 119 2.28 -38.73 27.13
C GLU A 119 1.03 -39.12 27.94
N VAL A 120 0.19 -40.00 27.39
CA VAL A 120 -0.77 -40.77 28.21
C VAL A 120 -0.47 -42.25 28.08
N ASN A 121 0.59 -42.70 28.76
CA ASN A 121 0.74 -44.10 29.14
C ASN A 121 -0.20 -44.37 30.33
N TYR A 122 -1.26 -45.14 30.11
CA TYR A 122 -1.93 -45.92 31.17
C TYR A 122 -1.37 -47.35 31.15
#